data_AF-A0A7J7JT34-F1
#
_entry.id   AF-A0A7J7JT34-F1
#
_cell.length_a   1.000
_cell.length_b   1.000
_cell.length_c   1.000
_cell.angle_alpha   90.00
_cell.angle_beta   90.00
_cell.angle_gamma   90.00
#
_symmetry.space_group_name_H-M   'P 1'
#
loop_
_entity.id
_entity.type
_entity.pdbx_description
1 polymer ?
#
loop_
_entity_poly.entity_id
_entity_poly.type
_entity_poly.pdbx_seq_one_letter_code
_entity_poly.pdbx_strand_id
1 'polypeptide(L)'
;MADSNTTTLAMVGNCDPSKKQWWIFLVSSLLTLVGGVLLVLCGQLIIAIHKKVTCRTKVVHVGENHITEETKDNETVKFAEKQSDSGEQKDDNIGWVTAAKDGAGELISGQTTSGRILVVFVFFLSVASLIVFFIDADSCDNLAMLGNCTKVEECVEWETATTSQVDLALNICFMIYFFIRFIAAQDKILFLFEVYSMVDYFTVTPSFVSIYLDRKWLGLRFIRALRLLNLPDILQYLNVLKTNSHIKIARLLSRVLAFWLTSAGLVHLCENTGDPWLHIPNIQPLTFWECGYFVLVTSTTVGYGDIYCKTTLGRLFMVFIIMFGLGMFASAIPEIYELVQSGGKYSGSYKCEKGKRHIVVCGHITYDSVSSFLADFLHKDREDVDVEIVFIDKRMPHFDLEGLFKRHFTQVEFFLGSVMDAKDLERVMLAKADACLILANKYCDDPDAEDAANVMRAVSIKNTCANIKIIIQLMQYHNKAYLLNVPCWDWKNGDDAVCLAELKLGFIAQSCVAPGFSTLLANLFTMRSYKVVLKSFLDRQAAWVNNAW
;
A
#
# COMPACT_ATOMS: atom_id res chain seq x y z
N MET A 1 -52.93 49.19 -41.18
CA MET A 1 -53.65 47.91 -41.02
C MET A 1 -52.75 46.84 -41.58
N ALA A 2 -52.23 45.87 -40.85
CA ALA A 2 -52.20 45.57 -39.43
C ALA A 2 -50.97 44.65 -39.21
N ASP A 3 -50.45 44.66 -37.99
CA ASP A 3 -49.27 43.94 -37.54
C ASP A 3 -49.36 42.41 -37.64
N SER A 4 -48.22 41.76 -37.78
CA SER A 4 -47.96 40.49 -37.10
C SER A 4 -46.48 40.39 -36.69
N ASN A 5 -46.21 40.90 -35.50
CA ASN A 5 -45.05 40.56 -34.69
C ASN A 5 -45.07 39.05 -34.40
N THR A 6 -44.16 38.31 -35.03
CA THR A 6 -43.70 37.02 -34.50
C THR A 6 -42.28 37.22 -34.01
N THR A 7 -42.17 37.55 -32.72
CA THR A 7 -40.93 37.48 -31.95
C THR A 7 -40.49 36.02 -31.86
N THR A 8 -39.79 35.54 -32.88
CA THR A 8 -38.86 34.41 -32.72
C THR A 8 -37.59 34.97 -32.10
N LEU A 9 -37.34 34.54 -30.87
CA LEU A 9 -36.17 34.86 -30.07
C LEU A 9 -34.95 34.30 -30.83
N ALA A 10 -34.33 35.13 -31.67
CA ALA A 10 -33.08 34.80 -32.33
C ALA A 10 -32.03 34.54 -31.24
N MET A 11 -31.67 33.27 -31.05
CA MET A 11 -30.58 32.88 -30.19
C MET A 11 -29.31 33.56 -30.69
N VAL A 12 -28.69 34.32 -29.80
CA VAL A 12 -27.46 35.09 -30.02
C VAL A 12 -26.29 34.11 -30.20
N GLY A 13 -26.07 33.65 -31.42
CA GLY A 13 -24.86 32.92 -31.82
C GLY A 13 -23.88 33.88 -32.48
N ASN A 14 -22.94 34.43 -31.72
CA ASN A 14 -21.74 35.07 -32.27
C ASN A 14 -20.60 34.89 -31.24
N CYS A 15 -19.92 33.73 -31.31
CA CYS A 15 -18.71 33.50 -30.51
C CYS A 15 -17.59 34.35 -31.11
N ASP A 16 -17.36 35.54 -30.53
CA ASP A 16 -16.25 36.42 -30.93
C ASP A 16 -14.92 35.85 -30.40
N PRO A 17 -14.00 35.39 -31.28
CA PRO A 17 -12.72 34.80 -30.86
C PRO A 17 -11.74 35.84 -30.30
N SER A 18 -12.03 37.14 -30.45
CA SER A 18 -11.18 38.23 -29.94
C SER A 18 -11.41 38.55 -28.45
N LYS A 19 -12.59 38.21 -27.91
CA LYS A 19 -12.95 38.45 -26.51
C LYS A 19 -12.81 37.17 -25.70
N LYS A 20 -11.84 37.11 -24.79
CA LYS A 20 -11.67 36.01 -23.83
C LYS A 20 -12.74 36.10 -22.73
N GLN A 21 -13.40 35.00 -22.42
CA GLN A 21 -14.52 34.94 -21.45
C GLN A 21 -14.35 33.83 -20.40
N TRP A 22 -13.14 33.32 -20.17
CA TRP A 22 -12.82 32.30 -19.16
C TRP A 22 -13.40 32.59 -17.76
N TRP A 23 -13.51 33.86 -17.36
CA TRP A 23 -14.04 34.24 -16.05
C TRP A 23 -15.51 33.83 -15.87
N ILE A 24 -16.31 33.73 -16.93
CA ILE A 24 -17.72 33.30 -16.87
C ILE A 24 -17.80 31.83 -16.41
N PHE A 25 -16.86 30.99 -16.86
CA PHE A 25 -16.78 29.59 -16.46
C PHE A 25 -16.34 29.43 -15.00
N LEU A 26 -15.44 30.28 -14.51
CA LEU A 26 -14.99 30.23 -13.12
C LEU A 26 -16.09 30.75 -12.17
N VAL A 27 -16.72 31.87 -12.54
CA VAL A 27 -17.82 32.46 -11.77
C VAL A 27 -19.02 31.51 -11.72
N SER A 28 -19.33 30.77 -12.79
CA SER A 28 -20.42 29.80 -12.76
C SER A 28 -20.15 28.65 -11.78
N SER A 29 -18.95 28.07 -11.75
CA SER A 29 -18.55 27.08 -10.74
C SER A 29 -18.60 27.62 -9.31
N LEU A 30 -18.22 28.89 -9.10
CA LEU A 30 -18.27 29.49 -7.77
C LEU A 30 -19.72 29.76 -7.34
N LEU A 31 -20.58 30.21 -8.26
CA LEU A 31 -22.00 30.42 -8.02
C LEU A 31 -22.73 29.11 -7.71
N THR A 32 -22.40 28.00 -8.38
CA THR A 32 -23.00 26.69 -8.08
C THR A 32 -22.57 26.18 -6.71
N LEU A 33 -21.31 26.40 -6.32
CA LEU A 33 -20.83 26.07 -4.97
C LEU A 33 -21.56 26.89 -3.89
N VAL A 34 -21.58 28.22 -4.02
CA VAL A 34 -22.24 29.11 -3.06
C VAL A 34 -23.75 28.85 -3.02
N GLY A 35 -24.39 28.67 -4.18
CA GLY A 35 -25.80 28.31 -4.29
C GLY A 35 -26.10 26.97 -3.61
N GLY A 36 -25.23 25.96 -3.77
CA GLY A 36 -25.34 24.68 -3.08
C GLY A 36 -25.28 24.82 -1.55
N VAL A 37 -24.34 25.61 -1.03
CA VAL A 37 -24.22 25.89 0.41
C VAL A 37 -25.47 26.59 0.93
N LEU A 38 -25.96 27.63 0.23
CA LEU A 38 -27.17 28.35 0.60
C LEU A 38 -28.40 27.44 0.61
N LEU A 39 -28.54 26.55 -0.37
CA LEU A 39 -29.65 25.60 -0.44
C LEU A 39 -29.63 24.64 0.76
N VAL A 40 -28.46 24.12 1.13
CA VAL A 40 -28.31 23.27 2.32
C VAL A 40 -28.64 24.03 3.61
N LEU A 41 -28.16 25.27 3.75
CA LEU A 41 -28.47 26.11 4.92
C LEU A 41 -29.96 26.43 5.02
N CYS A 42 -30.60 26.79 3.90
CA CYS A 42 -32.04 26.99 3.83
C CYS A 42 -32.81 25.71 4.19
N GLY A 43 -32.38 24.55 3.67
CA GLY A 43 -32.97 23.26 4.00
C GLY A 43 -32.85 22.93 5.50
N GLN A 44 -31.68 23.17 6.11
CA GLN A 44 -31.48 23.00 7.55
C GLN A 44 -32.33 23.96 8.37
N LEU A 45 -32.46 25.22 7.96
CA LEU A 45 -33.34 26.20 8.60
C LEU A 45 -34.80 25.78 8.52
N ILE A 46 -35.27 25.30 7.36
CA ILE A 46 -36.64 24.80 7.19
C ILE A 46 -36.88 23.58 8.09
N ILE A 47 -35.95 22.63 8.15
CA ILE A 47 -36.05 21.46 9.04
C ILE A 47 -36.04 21.88 10.51
N ALA A 48 -35.20 22.85 10.89
CA ALA A 48 -35.13 23.36 12.26
C ALA A 48 -36.42 24.10 12.65
N ILE A 49 -36.98 24.91 11.75
CA ILE A 49 -38.28 25.58 11.93
C ILE A 49 -39.39 24.53 12.03
N HIS A 50 -39.42 23.52 11.14
CA HIS A 50 -40.41 22.46 11.16
C HIS A 50 -40.33 21.62 12.45
N LYS A 51 -39.12 21.26 12.90
CA LYS A 51 -38.90 20.55 14.17
C LYS A 51 -39.32 21.40 15.38
N LYS A 52 -39.07 22.72 15.34
CA LYS A 52 -39.49 23.67 16.39
C LYS A 52 -41.01 23.86 16.41
N VAL A 53 -41.67 23.87 15.24
CA VAL A 53 -43.13 23.93 15.10
C VAL A 53 -43.78 22.63 15.56
N THR A 54 -43.32 21.46 15.11
CA THR A 54 -43.85 20.15 15.51
C THR A 54 -43.61 19.84 17.00
N CYS A 55 -42.48 20.28 17.59
CA CYS A 55 -42.27 20.20 19.04
C CYS A 55 -43.24 21.13 19.80
N ARG A 56 -43.53 22.33 19.28
CA ARG A 56 -44.52 23.23 19.89
C ARG A 56 -45.93 22.63 19.86
N THR A 57 -46.29 21.92 18.80
CA THR A 57 -47.60 21.23 18.70
C THR A 57 -47.71 20.01 19.61
N LYS A 58 -46.62 19.25 19.84
CA LYS A 58 -46.61 18.14 20.81
C LYS A 58 -46.74 18.59 22.27
N VAL A 59 -46.24 19.77 22.63
CA VAL A 59 -46.39 20.33 24.00
C VAL A 59 -47.83 20.79 24.28
N VAL A 60 -48.60 21.18 23.26
CA VAL A 60 -50.01 21.60 23.42
C VAL A 60 -50.96 20.41 23.68
N HIS A 61 -50.60 19.19 23.27
CA HIS A 61 -51.44 17.99 23.48
C HIS A 61 -51.09 17.13 24.70
N VAL A 62 -50.06 17.48 25.48
CA VAL A 62 -49.67 16.74 26.71
C VAL A 62 -49.96 17.57 27.99
N GLY A 63 -50.57 18.75 27.86
CA GLY A 63 -50.86 19.67 28.96
C GLY A 63 -52.15 19.41 29.77
N GLU A 64 -52.91 18.36 29.46
CA GLU A 64 -54.08 17.94 30.23
C GLU A 64 -54.02 16.44 30.46
N ASN A 65 -53.35 16.02 31.54
CA ASN A 65 -53.88 15.06 32.51
C ASN A 65 -52.85 14.69 33.59
N HIS A 66 -53.29 14.88 34.84
CA HIS A 66 -52.80 14.35 36.11
C HIS A 66 -51.51 14.90 36.75
N ILE A 67 -51.76 15.82 37.70
CA ILE A 67 -50.99 16.04 38.93
C ILE A 67 -51.56 15.10 40.01
N THR A 68 -50.73 14.28 40.66
CA THR A 68 -50.64 14.09 42.13
C THR A 68 -49.56 13.08 42.50
N GLU A 69 -48.64 13.51 43.37
CA GLU A 69 -47.99 12.81 44.52
C GLU A 69 -47.36 11.41 44.28
N GLU A 70 -46.14 11.06 44.70
CA GLU A 70 -45.50 11.25 46.01
C GLU A 70 -44.01 10.75 45.96
N THR A 71 -43.13 11.40 46.72
CA THR A 71 -41.91 10.94 47.44
C THR A 71 -40.96 9.81 46.98
N LYS A 72 -39.65 10.13 47.08
CA LYS A 72 -38.54 9.48 47.83
C LYS A 72 -37.25 9.15 47.06
N ASP A 73 -36.17 9.57 47.73
CA ASP A 73 -34.75 9.46 47.44
C ASP A 73 -34.25 8.02 47.18
N ASN A 74 -33.25 7.86 46.30
CA ASN A 74 -31.94 7.34 46.70
C ASN A 74 -30.92 7.32 45.56
N GLU A 75 -29.69 7.67 45.95
CA GLU A 75 -28.44 7.59 45.20
C GLU A 75 -28.15 6.18 44.67
N THR A 76 -27.55 6.09 43.49
CA THR A 76 -26.32 5.30 43.26
C THR A 76 -25.73 5.67 41.91
N VAL A 77 -24.59 6.35 41.96
CA VAL A 77 -23.69 6.57 40.82
C VAL A 77 -23.07 5.22 40.45
N LYS A 78 -23.41 4.71 39.26
CA LYS A 78 -22.60 3.71 38.56
C LYS A 78 -22.28 4.24 37.16
N PHE A 79 -21.03 4.67 37.01
CA PHE A 79 -20.39 4.79 35.71
C PHE A 79 -20.32 3.40 35.08
N ALA A 80 -21.12 3.21 34.03
CA ALA A 80 -20.98 2.10 33.10
C ALA A 80 -21.08 2.67 31.68
N GLU A 81 -19.91 2.65 31.05
CA GLU A 81 -19.62 2.65 29.62
C GLU A 81 -20.82 2.21 28.76
N LYS A 82 -21.43 3.17 28.05
CA LYS A 82 -22.54 2.90 27.13
C LYS A 82 -21.96 2.65 25.74
N GLN A 83 -21.59 1.40 25.51
CA GLN A 83 -21.55 0.82 24.17
C GLN A 83 -22.89 1.07 23.49
N SER A 84 -22.79 1.54 22.26
CA SER A 84 -23.85 1.69 21.28
C SER A 84 -24.50 0.33 21.00
N ASP A 85 -25.60 0.06 21.67
CA ASP A 85 -26.60 -0.90 21.21
C ASP A 85 -27.98 -0.27 21.46
N SER A 86 -28.47 0.45 20.46
CA SER A 86 -29.85 0.93 20.44
C SER A 86 -30.70 -0.15 19.80
N GLY A 87 -31.30 -0.98 20.65
CA GLY A 87 -32.35 -1.91 20.29
C GLY A 87 -33.48 -1.22 19.51
N GLU A 88 -33.97 -1.96 18.53
CA GLU A 88 -35.11 -1.64 17.68
C GLU A 88 -36.34 -1.20 18.49
N GLN A 89 -36.70 0.08 18.35
CA GLN A 89 -38.10 0.49 18.30
C GLN A 89 -38.43 0.71 16.82
N LYS A 90 -39.20 -0.22 16.24
CA LYS A 90 -39.86 -0.06 14.94
C LYS A 90 -40.89 1.06 15.05
N ASP A 91 -40.48 2.27 14.69
CA ASP A 91 -41.39 3.32 14.25
C ASP A 91 -41.69 3.07 12.76
N ASP A 92 -42.90 2.62 12.45
CA ASP A 92 -43.41 2.28 11.10
C ASP A 92 -43.60 3.49 10.16
N ASN A 93 -42.76 4.52 10.27
CA ASN A 93 -42.65 5.60 9.30
C ASN A 93 -41.17 5.98 9.12
N ILE A 94 -40.38 5.02 8.61
CA ILE A 94 -39.07 5.32 8.04
C ILE A 94 -39.33 6.23 6.83
N GLY A 95 -39.14 7.53 7.00
CA GLY A 95 -39.33 8.50 5.92
C GLY A 95 -38.52 8.10 4.70
N TRP A 96 -39.08 8.29 3.50
CA TRP A 96 -38.43 8.06 2.20
C TRP A 96 -36.97 8.54 2.14
N VAL A 97 -36.67 9.65 2.83
CA VAL A 97 -35.33 10.25 2.90
C VAL A 97 -34.33 9.35 3.64
N THR A 98 -34.76 8.67 4.70
CA THR A 98 -33.93 7.74 5.47
C THR A 98 -33.64 6.49 4.64
N ALA A 99 -34.68 5.91 4.01
CA ALA A 99 -34.50 4.75 3.12
C ALA A 99 -33.60 5.06 1.91
N ALA A 100 -33.74 6.25 1.31
CA ALA A 100 -32.87 6.69 0.22
C ALA A 100 -31.43 6.93 0.67
N LYS A 101 -31.22 7.42 1.90
CA LYS A 101 -29.90 7.61 2.49
C LYS A 101 -29.19 6.27 2.72
N ASP A 102 -29.90 5.29 3.27
CA ASP A 102 -29.35 3.97 3.55
C ASP A 102 -29.02 3.24 2.25
N GLY A 103 -29.92 3.27 1.26
CA GLY A 103 -29.66 2.71 -0.07
C GLY A 103 -28.48 3.38 -0.80
N ALA A 104 -28.33 4.71 -0.71
CA ALA A 104 -27.17 5.40 -1.27
C ALA A 104 -25.87 5.07 -0.52
N GLY A 105 -25.94 4.90 0.81
CA GLY A 105 -24.81 4.47 1.64
C GLY A 105 -24.31 3.07 1.27
N GLU A 106 -25.22 2.12 1.09
CA GLU A 106 -24.88 0.76 0.64
C GLU A 106 -24.20 0.75 -0.74
N LEU A 107 -24.69 1.56 -1.68
CA LEU A 107 -24.10 1.69 -3.02
C LEU A 107 -22.66 2.24 -2.99
N ILE A 108 -22.38 3.21 -2.13
CA ILE A 108 -21.03 3.82 -2.04
C ILE A 108 -20.06 2.94 -1.28
N SER A 109 -20.54 2.22 -0.24
CA SER A 109 -19.70 1.36 0.61
C SER A 109 -19.07 0.18 -0.13
N GLY A 110 -19.58 -0.18 -1.32
CA GLY A 110 -19.10 -1.33 -2.09
C GLY A 110 -19.36 -2.68 -1.43
N GLN A 111 -20.24 -2.73 -0.41
CA GLN A 111 -20.63 -3.98 0.26
C GLN A 111 -21.51 -4.84 -0.64
N THR A 112 -22.43 -4.21 -1.39
CA THR A 112 -23.28 -4.88 -2.37
C THR A 112 -22.55 -5.08 -3.70
N THR A 113 -22.95 -6.10 -4.47
CA THR A 113 -22.44 -6.33 -5.83
C THR A 113 -22.69 -5.14 -6.73
N SER A 114 -23.87 -4.51 -6.63
CA SER A 114 -24.22 -3.27 -7.34
C SER A 114 -23.30 -2.11 -6.99
N GLY A 115 -22.96 -1.95 -5.71
CA GLY A 115 -21.99 -0.93 -5.26
C GLY A 115 -20.60 -1.16 -5.83
N ARG A 116 -20.10 -2.40 -5.85
CA ARG A 116 -18.80 -2.72 -6.47
C ARG A 116 -18.79 -2.40 -7.96
N ILE A 117 -19.86 -2.73 -8.67
CA ILE A 117 -20.00 -2.40 -10.10
C ILE A 117 -19.99 -0.88 -10.31
N LEU A 118 -20.73 -0.11 -9.49
CA LEU A 118 -20.76 1.35 -9.56
C LEU A 118 -19.36 1.94 -9.33
N VAL A 119 -18.63 1.46 -8.33
CA VAL A 119 -17.28 1.97 -8.01
C VAL A 119 -16.29 1.67 -9.15
N VAL A 120 -16.32 0.46 -9.72
CA VAL A 120 -15.51 0.10 -10.89
C VAL A 120 -15.86 0.94 -12.11
N PHE A 121 -17.16 1.15 -12.33
CA PHE A 121 -17.64 1.94 -13.44
C PHE A 121 -17.15 3.40 -13.33
N VAL A 122 -17.30 4.02 -12.15
CA VAL A 122 -16.79 5.37 -11.87
C VAL A 122 -15.28 5.45 -12.04
N PHE A 123 -14.53 4.40 -11.67
CA PHE A 123 -13.09 4.33 -11.92
C PHE A 123 -12.76 4.44 -13.41
N PHE A 124 -13.36 3.58 -14.26
CA PHE A 124 -13.12 3.64 -15.71
C PHE A 124 -13.56 4.96 -16.32
N LEU A 125 -14.69 5.52 -15.88
CA LEU A 125 -15.12 6.85 -16.31
C LEU A 125 -14.11 7.93 -15.92
N SER A 126 -13.50 7.85 -14.72
CA SER A 126 -12.51 8.83 -14.26
C SER A 126 -11.23 8.80 -15.09
N VAL A 127 -10.78 7.59 -15.46
CA VAL A 127 -9.63 7.41 -16.37
C VAL A 127 -9.97 7.91 -17.77
N ALA A 128 -11.15 7.57 -18.31
CA ALA A 128 -11.60 8.05 -19.61
C ALA A 128 -11.71 9.59 -19.64
N SER A 129 -12.24 10.21 -18.59
CA SER A 129 -12.35 11.67 -18.46
C SER A 129 -11.00 12.38 -18.39
N LEU A 130 -9.99 11.73 -17.80
CA LEU A 130 -8.61 12.21 -17.80
C LEU A 130 -7.94 12.05 -19.17
N ILE A 131 -8.20 10.94 -19.88
CA ILE A 131 -7.72 10.73 -21.25
C ILE A 131 -8.30 11.78 -22.20
N VAL A 132 -9.60 12.06 -22.09
CA VAL A 132 -10.25 13.15 -22.88
C VAL A 132 -9.57 14.49 -22.59
N PHE A 133 -9.20 14.77 -21.34
CA PHE A 133 -8.43 15.97 -21.00
C PHE A 133 -7.04 15.97 -21.67
N PHE A 134 -6.31 14.85 -21.68
CA PHE A 134 -5.01 14.78 -22.36
C PHE A 134 -5.16 14.97 -23.87
N ILE A 135 -6.15 14.35 -24.50
CA ILE A 135 -6.43 14.55 -25.94
C ILE A 135 -6.75 16.02 -26.21
N ASP A 136 -7.57 16.65 -25.37
CA ASP A 136 -7.90 18.07 -25.52
C ASP A 136 -6.70 19.01 -25.30
N ALA A 137 -5.76 18.63 -24.42
CA ALA A 137 -4.53 19.37 -24.18
C ALA A 137 -3.47 19.14 -25.27
N ASP A 138 -3.46 17.97 -25.91
CA ASP A 138 -2.46 17.52 -26.89
C ASP A 138 -2.87 17.76 -28.35
N SER A 139 -4.17 17.81 -28.66
CA SER A 139 -4.70 18.02 -30.03
C SER A 139 -4.30 19.37 -30.66
N CYS A 140 -3.53 20.20 -29.94
CA CYS A 140 -2.87 21.39 -30.47
C CYS A 140 -1.53 21.13 -31.18
N ASP A 141 -0.97 19.91 -31.14
CA ASP A 141 0.39 19.63 -31.62
C ASP A 141 0.48 19.34 -33.15
N ASN A 142 -0.55 18.74 -33.74
CA ASN A 142 -0.49 18.27 -35.15
C ASN A 142 -0.57 19.38 -36.22
N LEU A 143 -0.71 20.66 -35.85
CA LEU A 143 -0.71 21.81 -36.76
C LEU A 143 0.31 22.88 -36.35
N ALA A 144 1.46 22.48 -35.78
CA ALA A 144 2.55 23.36 -35.37
C ALA A 144 3.21 24.17 -36.52
N MET A 145 2.89 23.89 -37.80
CA MET A 145 3.41 24.66 -38.95
C MET A 145 2.72 26.03 -39.16
N LEU A 146 1.64 26.34 -38.44
CA LEU A 146 0.90 27.61 -38.57
C LEU A 146 0.60 28.27 -37.21
N GLY A 147 1.54 28.21 -36.26
CA GLY A 147 1.80 29.24 -35.25
C GLY A 147 0.66 29.76 -34.35
N ASN A 148 -0.51 29.14 -34.26
CA ASN A 148 -1.67 29.73 -33.56
C ASN A 148 -2.57 28.74 -32.78
N CYS A 149 -2.01 27.60 -32.36
CA CYS A 149 -2.70 26.55 -31.59
C CYS A 149 -2.28 26.53 -30.11
N THR A 150 -2.43 27.65 -29.40
CA THR A 150 -2.31 27.68 -27.93
C THR A 150 -3.44 28.46 -27.29
N LYS A 151 -4.65 28.24 -27.80
CA LYS A 151 -5.84 28.93 -27.28
C LYS A 151 -6.48 28.06 -26.21
N VAL A 152 -6.32 28.49 -24.95
CA VAL A 152 -7.02 27.97 -23.77
C VAL A 152 -8.56 28.01 -23.94
N GLU A 153 -9.05 28.88 -24.83
CA GLU A 153 -10.44 29.02 -25.24
C GLU A 153 -10.60 28.90 -26.76
N GLU A 154 -11.50 28.02 -27.20
CA GLU A 154 -11.82 27.83 -28.63
C GLU A 154 -13.33 27.94 -28.86
N CYS A 155 -13.73 28.65 -29.91
CA CYS A 155 -15.11 28.67 -30.39
C CYS A 155 -15.29 27.46 -31.32
N VAL A 156 -16.06 26.48 -30.90
CA VAL A 156 -16.33 25.27 -31.70
C VAL A 156 -17.82 25.02 -31.68
N GLU A 157 -18.40 24.87 -32.87
CA GLU A 157 -19.81 24.52 -33.02
C GLU A 157 -20.07 23.11 -32.48
N TRP A 158 -21.12 22.98 -31.66
CA TRP A 158 -21.48 21.74 -30.95
C TRP A 158 -21.58 20.50 -31.84
N GLU A 159 -22.05 20.64 -33.08
CA GLU A 159 -22.28 19.52 -34.00
C GLU A 159 -20.98 18.86 -34.49
N THR A 160 -19.88 19.61 -34.53
CA THR A 160 -18.58 19.13 -35.04
C THR A 160 -17.65 18.61 -33.94
N ALA A 161 -17.94 18.92 -32.68
CA ALA A 161 -17.07 18.65 -31.53
C ALA A 161 -17.36 17.30 -30.85
N THR A 162 -16.90 16.20 -31.46
CA THR A 162 -17.07 14.84 -30.88
C THR A 162 -16.46 14.70 -29.48
N THR A 163 -15.30 15.32 -29.21
CA THR A 163 -14.65 15.30 -27.89
C THR A 163 -15.48 16.01 -26.82
N SER A 164 -16.13 17.13 -27.17
CA SER A 164 -17.02 17.86 -26.26
C SER A 164 -18.30 17.09 -25.94
N GLN A 165 -18.85 16.35 -26.93
CA GLN A 165 -20.02 15.49 -26.73
C GLN A 165 -19.71 14.32 -25.78
N VAL A 166 -18.56 13.67 -25.97
CA VAL A 166 -18.08 12.60 -25.06
C VAL A 166 -17.82 13.16 -23.66
N ASP A 167 -17.20 14.35 -23.55
CA ASP A 167 -16.94 14.99 -22.26
C ASP A 167 -18.24 15.28 -21.50
N LEU A 168 -19.28 15.79 -22.19
CA LEU A 168 -20.58 16.01 -21.59
C LEU A 168 -21.20 14.71 -21.05
N ALA A 169 -21.17 13.64 -21.83
CA ALA A 169 -21.73 12.35 -21.41
C ALA A 169 -21.05 11.85 -20.12
N LEU A 170 -19.72 11.96 -20.03
CA LEU A 170 -18.97 11.62 -18.83
C LEU A 170 -19.35 12.51 -17.64
N ASN A 171 -19.50 13.82 -17.84
CA ASN A 171 -19.89 14.76 -16.78
C ASN A 171 -21.32 14.55 -16.27
N ILE A 172 -22.26 14.12 -17.12
CA ILE A 172 -23.61 13.72 -16.69
C ILE A 172 -23.54 12.50 -15.76
N CYS A 173 -22.72 11.50 -16.07
CA CYS A 173 -22.49 10.36 -15.18
C CYS A 173 -21.89 10.80 -13.83
N PHE A 174 -20.91 11.70 -13.84
CA PHE A 174 -20.34 12.24 -12.60
C PHE A 174 -21.33 13.08 -11.79
N MET A 175 -22.23 13.81 -12.45
CA MET A 175 -23.30 14.54 -11.78
C MET A 175 -24.25 13.59 -11.02
N ILE A 176 -24.66 12.48 -11.64
CA ILE A 176 -25.47 11.45 -10.97
C ILE A 176 -24.70 10.88 -9.77
N TYR A 177 -23.41 10.55 -9.96
CA TYR A 177 -22.57 10.04 -8.87
C TYR A 177 -22.41 11.05 -7.73
N PHE A 178 -22.28 12.34 -8.03
CA PHE A 178 -22.26 13.42 -7.05
C PHE A 178 -23.55 13.45 -6.22
N PHE A 179 -24.72 13.34 -6.84
CA PHE A 179 -25.99 13.32 -6.11
C PHE A 179 -26.16 12.07 -5.23
N ILE A 180 -25.71 10.90 -5.68
CA ILE A 180 -25.71 9.68 -4.85
C ILE A 180 -24.85 9.90 -3.59
N ARG A 181 -23.64 10.45 -3.75
CA ARG A 181 -22.76 10.80 -2.62
C ARG A 181 -23.35 11.87 -1.71
N PHE A 182 -23.98 12.88 -2.29
CA PHE A 182 -24.66 13.94 -1.55
C PHE A 182 -25.79 13.39 -0.69
N ILE A 183 -26.59 12.43 -1.18
CA ILE A 183 -27.68 11.80 -0.41
C ILE A 183 -27.13 10.97 0.75
N ALA A 184 -26.08 10.19 0.53
CA ALA A 184 -25.47 9.33 1.54
C ALA A 184 -24.75 10.10 2.66
N ALA A 185 -24.20 11.29 2.38
CA ALA A 185 -23.43 12.06 3.35
C ALA A 185 -24.22 12.37 4.65
N GLN A 186 -23.57 12.21 5.81
CA GLN A 186 -24.17 12.57 7.10
C GLN A 186 -24.21 14.08 7.27
N ASP A 187 -23.07 14.75 7.07
CA ASP A 187 -22.94 16.21 7.12
C ASP A 187 -22.89 16.82 5.72
N LYS A 188 -24.00 17.44 5.31
CA LYS A 188 -24.13 18.01 3.95
C LYS A 188 -23.17 19.17 3.68
N ILE A 189 -22.89 20.01 4.68
CA ILE A 189 -21.99 21.17 4.50
C ILE A 189 -20.53 20.70 4.37
N LEU A 190 -20.09 19.78 5.23
CA LEU A 190 -18.73 19.24 5.18
C LEU A 190 -18.49 18.52 3.85
N PHE A 191 -19.49 17.77 3.37
CA PHE A 191 -19.45 17.12 2.08
C PHE A 191 -19.24 18.09 0.90
N LEU A 192 -19.86 19.28 0.94
CA LEU A 192 -19.66 20.30 -0.11
C LEU A 192 -18.22 20.83 -0.17
N PHE A 193 -17.51 20.86 0.95
CA PHE A 193 -16.11 21.29 1.05
C PHE A 193 -15.09 20.15 0.91
N GLU A 194 -15.55 18.92 0.68
CA GLU A 194 -14.67 17.79 0.42
C GLU A 194 -13.94 17.97 -0.93
N VAL A 195 -12.68 17.55 -1.01
CA VAL A 195 -11.81 17.73 -2.21
C VAL A 195 -12.48 17.16 -3.47
N TYR A 196 -13.16 16.01 -3.36
CA TYR A 196 -13.83 15.38 -4.50
C TYR A 196 -15.08 16.11 -4.96
N SER A 197 -15.82 16.71 -4.03
CA SER A 197 -16.97 17.56 -4.35
C SER A 197 -16.51 18.82 -5.06
N MET A 198 -15.41 19.42 -4.59
CA MET A 198 -14.77 20.58 -5.26
C MET A 198 -14.33 20.24 -6.69
N VAL A 199 -13.71 19.07 -6.90
CA VAL A 199 -13.35 18.58 -8.25
C VAL A 199 -14.59 18.52 -9.15
N ASP A 200 -15.71 17.98 -8.66
CA ASP A 200 -16.94 17.89 -9.45
C ASP A 200 -17.51 19.28 -9.78
N TYR A 201 -17.52 20.23 -8.83
CA TYR A 201 -17.99 21.59 -9.08
C TYR A 201 -17.19 22.33 -10.17
N PHE A 202 -15.86 22.21 -10.13
CA PHE A 202 -14.96 22.86 -11.09
C PHE A 202 -14.84 22.14 -12.42
N THR A 203 -15.37 20.92 -12.56
CA THR A 203 -15.30 20.15 -13.82
C THR A 203 -16.64 19.97 -14.50
N VAL A 204 -17.71 19.74 -13.74
CA VAL A 204 -19.07 19.50 -14.25
C VAL A 204 -19.75 20.82 -14.63
N THR A 205 -19.71 21.84 -13.77
CA THR A 205 -20.38 23.13 -14.05
C THR A 205 -19.89 23.80 -15.34
N PRO A 206 -18.55 23.92 -15.58
CA PRO A 206 -18.06 24.56 -16.79
C PRO A 206 -18.43 23.81 -18.08
N SER A 207 -18.63 22.48 -18.03
CA SER A 207 -19.05 21.72 -19.21
C SER A 207 -20.46 22.07 -19.66
N PHE A 208 -21.38 22.38 -18.75
CA PHE A 208 -22.73 22.83 -19.11
C PHE A 208 -22.73 24.26 -19.65
N VAL A 209 -21.89 25.13 -19.07
CA VAL A 209 -21.72 26.51 -19.56
C VAL A 209 -21.07 26.53 -20.94
N SER A 210 -20.20 25.57 -21.24
CA SER A 210 -19.56 25.42 -22.55
C SER A 210 -20.57 25.25 -23.69
N ILE A 211 -21.68 24.55 -23.43
CA ILE A 211 -22.78 24.36 -24.39
C ILE A 211 -23.58 25.66 -24.55
N TYR A 212 -23.87 26.35 -23.45
CA TYR A 212 -24.64 27.59 -23.49
C TYR A 212 -23.93 28.73 -24.24
N LEU A 213 -22.59 28.73 -24.22
CA LEU A 213 -21.76 29.77 -24.84
C LEU A 213 -21.12 29.35 -26.17
N ASP A 214 -21.38 28.13 -26.66
CA ASP A 214 -20.71 27.52 -27.83
C ASP A 214 -19.17 27.72 -27.82
N ARG A 215 -18.58 27.59 -26.62
CA ARG A 215 -17.16 27.85 -26.37
C ARG A 215 -16.56 26.77 -25.49
N LYS A 216 -15.46 26.17 -25.94
CA LYS A 216 -14.67 25.20 -25.18
C LYS A 216 -13.61 25.93 -24.36
N TRP A 217 -13.52 25.60 -23.08
CA TRP A 217 -12.49 26.11 -22.18
C TRP A 217 -11.75 24.94 -21.51
N LEU A 218 -10.43 24.89 -21.69
CA LEU A 218 -9.58 23.85 -21.09
C LEU A 218 -9.43 24.07 -19.57
N GLY A 219 -9.26 25.31 -19.14
CA GLY A 219 -9.41 25.79 -17.77
C GLY A 219 -8.94 24.84 -16.67
N LEU A 220 -9.85 24.57 -15.73
CA LEU A 220 -9.62 23.75 -14.54
C LEU A 220 -9.83 22.24 -14.77
N ARG A 221 -9.92 21.77 -16.03
CA ARG A 221 -10.14 20.34 -16.32
C ARG A 221 -9.00 19.44 -15.80
N PHE A 222 -7.79 19.96 -15.61
CA PHE A 222 -6.67 19.23 -15.02
C PHE A 222 -6.94 18.74 -13.58
N ILE A 223 -7.87 19.39 -12.85
CA ILE A 223 -8.27 18.98 -11.49
C ILE A 223 -8.86 17.56 -11.48
N ARG A 224 -9.31 17.03 -12.63
CA ARG A 224 -9.72 15.63 -12.80
C ARG A 224 -8.63 14.64 -12.38
N ALA A 225 -7.35 15.00 -12.47
CA ALA A 225 -6.24 14.16 -12.01
C ALA A 225 -6.30 13.86 -10.50
N LEU A 226 -6.91 14.73 -9.67
CA LEU A 226 -7.13 14.46 -8.24
C LEU A 226 -8.05 13.26 -7.99
N ARG A 227 -8.87 12.84 -8.98
CA ARG A 227 -9.69 11.62 -8.85
C ARG A 227 -8.84 10.35 -8.74
N LEU A 228 -7.57 10.39 -9.16
CA LEU A 228 -6.64 9.28 -8.97
C LEU A 228 -6.39 8.97 -7.49
N LEU A 229 -6.61 9.92 -6.57
CA LEU A 229 -6.46 9.71 -5.12
C LEU A 229 -7.38 8.61 -4.57
N ASN A 230 -8.52 8.35 -5.23
CA ASN A 230 -9.45 7.28 -4.84
C ASN A 230 -9.06 5.90 -5.38
N LEU A 231 -8.13 5.82 -6.33
CA LEU A 231 -7.71 4.56 -6.97
C LEU A 231 -7.32 3.46 -5.96
N PRO A 232 -6.54 3.73 -4.90
CA PRO A 232 -6.14 2.69 -3.95
C PRO A 232 -7.32 2.11 -3.17
N ASP A 233 -8.29 2.95 -2.79
CA ASP A 233 -9.47 2.53 -2.04
C ASP A 233 -10.40 1.70 -2.95
N ILE A 234 -10.52 2.08 -4.23
CA ILE A 234 -11.24 1.31 -5.25
C ILE A 234 -10.61 -0.07 -5.44
N LEU A 235 -9.28 -0.14 -5.58
CA LEU A 235 -8.56 -1.41 -5.71
C LEU A 235 -8.67 -2.29 -4.45
N GLN A 236 -8.83 -1.68 -3.27
CA GLN A 236 -9.11 -2.39 -2.03
C GLN A 236 -10.53 -2.99 -2.04
N TYR A 237 -11.54 -2.23 -2.49
CA TYR A 237 -12.91 -2.75 -2.63
C TYR A 237 -13.00 -3.91 -3.63
N LEU A 238 -12.16 -3.90 -4.66
CA LEU A 238 -12.06 -4.98 -5.65
C LEU A 238 -11.27 -6.20 -5.18
N ASN A 239 -10.76 -6.18 -3.95
CA ASN A 239 -9.95 -7.24 -3.36
C ASN A 239 -8.69 -7.58 -4.20
N VAL A 240 -8.21 -6.61 -4.99
CA VAL A 240 -6.97 -6.71 -5.78
C VAL A 240 -5.77 -6.45 -4.86
N LEU A 241 -5.87 -5.44 -3.99
CA LEU A 241 -4.86 -5.12 -2.98
C LEU A 241 -5.23 -5.77 -1.65
N LYS A 242 -4.61 -6.92 -1.34
CA LYS A 242 -4.88 -7.69 -0.11
C LYS A 242 -3.94 -7.37 1.05
N THR A 243 -2.70 -7.01 0.74
CA THR A 243 -1.64 -6.82 1.73
C THR A 243 -1.50 -5.35 2.10
N ASN A 244 -1.30 -5.05 3.38
CA ASN A 244 -1.10 -3.67 3.86
C ASN A 244 0.05 -2.96 3.13
N SER A 245 1.13 -3.66 2.79
CA SER A 245 2.26 -3.09 2.03
C SER A 245 1.84 -2.65 0.62
N HIS A 246 1.07 -3.47 -0.10
CA HIS A 246 0.60 -3.12 -1.45
C HIS A 246 -0.41 -1.97 -1.43
N ILE A 247 -1.30 -1.93 -0.43
CA ILE A 247 -2.25 -0.82 -0.25
C ILE A 247 -1.48 0.48 0.01
N LYS A 248 -0.46 0.44 0.87
CA LYS A 248 0.36 1.60 1.21
C LYS A 248 1.16 2.12 0.02
N ILE A 249 1.79 1.23 -0.76
CA ILE A 249 2.49 1.58 -2.01
C ILE A 249 1.51 2.22 -3.00
N ALA A 250 0.34 1.63 -3.23
CA ALA A 250 -0.65 2.16 -4.17
C ALA A 250 -1.13 3.56 -3.75
N ARG A 251 -1.35 3.81 -2.45
CA ARG A 251 -1.70 5.13 -1.91
C ARG A 251 -0.60 6.17 -2.14
N LEU A 252 0.66 5.80 -1.93
CA LEU A 252 1.79 6.72 -2.15
C LEU A 252 1.96 7.06 -3.62
N LEU A 253 1.93 6.05 -4.50
CA LEU A 253 2.06 6.25 -5.95
C LEU A 253 0.92 7.11 -6.52
N SER A 254 -0.32 6.82 -6.12
CA SER A 254 -1.49 7.60 -6.51
C SER A 254 -1.37 9.07 -6.07
N ARG A 255 -0.90 9.33 -4.84
CA ARG A 255 -0.71 10.71 -4.33
C ARG A 255 0.35 11.48 -5.12
N VAL A 256 1.50 10.85 -5.40
CA VAL A 256 2.58 11.45 -6.19
C VAL A 256 2.11 11.75 -7.62
N LEU A 257 1.43 10.80 -8.26
CA LEU A 257 0.91 10.94 -9.62
C LEU A 257 -0.17 12.04 -9.70
N ALA A 258 -1.11 12.08 -8.76
CA ALA A 258 -2.15 13.09 -8.71
C ALA A 258 -1.56 14.50 -8.50
N PHE A 259 -0.58 14.65 -7.62
CA PHE A 259 0.10 15.92 -7.39
C PHE A 259 0.89 16.38 -8.63
N TRP A 260 1.64 15.47 -9.26
CA TRP A 260 2.43 15.77 -10.45
C TRP A 260 1.56 16.26 -11.61
N LEU A 261 0.50 15.51 -11.95
CA LEU A 261 -0.41 15.87 -13.05
C LEU A 261 -1.21 17.14 -12.77
N THR A 262 -1.65 17.35 -11.52
CA THR A 262 -2.39 18.56 -11.14
C THR A 262 -1.49 19.80 -11.19
N SER A 263 -0.24 19.67 -10.72
CA SER A 263 0.75 20.75 -10.77
C SER A 263 1.14 21.09 -12.21
N ALA A 264 1.34 20.07 -13.06
CA ALA A 264 1.60 20.25 -14.49
C ALA A 264 0.44 20.99 -15.18
N GLY A 265 -0.80 20.61 -14.90
CA GLY A 265 -1.98 21.28 -15.43
C GLY A 265 -2.16 22.72 -14.94
N LEU A 266 -1.79 23.01 -13.69
CA LEU A 266 -1.83 24.37 -13.15
C LEU A 266 -0.80 25.28 -13.83
N VAL A 267 0.43 24.80 -14.01
CA VAL A 267 1.48 25.55 -14.74
C VAL A 267 1.08 25.74 -16.19
N HIS A 268 0.59 24.69 -16.86
CA HIS A 268 0.08 24.75 -18.22
C HIS A 268 -1.03 25.80 -18.38
N LEU A 269 -1.98 25.87 -17.43
CA LEU A 269 -3.04 26.88 -17.45
C LEU A 269 -2.47 28.29 -17.28
N CYS A 270 -1.54 28.50 -16.34
CA CYS A 270 -0.98 29.83 -16.04
C CYS A 270 -0.16 30.38 -17.22
N GLU A 271 0.74 29.58 -17.78
CA GLU A 271 1.65 30.01 -18.85
C GLU A 271 0.92 30.24 -20.19
N ASN A 272 -0.08 29.41 -20.51
CA ASN A 272 -0.87 29.56 -21.73
C ASN A 272 -1.98 30.64 -21.62
N THR A 273 -2.46 30.96 -20.42
CA THR A 273 -3.42 32.04 -20.22
C THR A 273 -2.74 33.41 -20.18
N GLY A 274 -1.56 33.50 -19.53
CA GLY A 274 -0.87 34.74 -19.22
C GLY A 274 -1.45 35.47 -18.01
N ASP A 275 -0.78 36.55 -17.60
CA ASP A 275 -1.19 37.38 -16.46
C ASP A 275 -2.35 38.34 -16.85
N PRO A 276 -3.52 38.29 -16.18
CA PRO A 276 -4.70 39.08 -16.57
C PRO A 276 -4.55 40.60 -16.45
N TRP A 277 -3.62 41.09 -15.64
CA TRP A 277 -3.44 42.51 -15.34
C TRP A 277 -2.49 43.25 -16.29
N LEU A 278 -1.80 42.53 -17.18
CA LEU A 278 -0.89 43.11 -18.16
C LEU A 278 -1.64 43.39 -19.47
N HIS A 279 -1.55 44.63 -19.97
CA HIS A 279 -2.13 45.00 -21.26
C HIS A 279 -1.48 44.28 -22.46
N ILE A 280 -0.22 43.85 -22.31
CA ILE A 280 0.48 43.00 -23.28
C ILE A 280 0.55 41.59 -22.69
N PRO A 281 -0.06 40.59 -23.32
CA PRO A 281 -0.12 39.25 -22.76
C PRO A 281 1.27 38.57 -22.83
N ASN A 282 1.87 38.30 -21.67
CA ASN A 282 3.10 37.50 -21.55
C ASN A 282 2.75 36.00 -21.62
N ILE A 283 2.38 35.53 -22.81
CA ILE A 283 1.99 34.14 -23.04
C ILE A 283 3.23 33.34 -23.44
N GLN A 284 3.44 32.20 -22.78
CA GLN A 284 4.43 31.23 -23.18
C GLN A 284 3.71 29.95 -23.60
N PRO A 285 3.67 29.62 -24.91
CA PRO A 285 3.03 28.41 -25.40
C PRO A 285 3.84 27.19 -24.91
N LEU A 286 3.34 26.49 -23.90
CA LEU A 286 3.92 25.24 -23.40
C LEU A 286 2.90 24.13 -23.57
N THR A 287 3.35 22.97 -24.04
CA THR A 287 2.54 21.76 -24.06
C THR A 287 2.33 21.22 -22.65
N PHE A 288 1.28 20.42 -22.45
CA PHE A 288 1.01 19.80 -21.15
C PHE A 288 2.18 18.90 -20.69
N TRP A 289 2.79 18.15 -21.60
CA TRP A 289 3.89 17.24 -21.30
C TRP A 289 5.20 17.97 -20.99
N GLU A 290 5.48 19.11 -21.65
CA GLU A 290 6.61 19.99 -21.28
C GLU A 290 6.44 20.55 -19.86
N CYS A 291 5.21 20.95 -19.50
CA CYS A 291 4.90 21.36 -18.13
C CYS A 291 5.07 20.20 -17.14
N GLY A 292 4.68 18.98 -17.52
CA GLY A 292 4.90 17.76 -16.73
C GLY A 292 6.38 17.48 -16.48
N TYR A 293 7.20 17.55 -17.52
CA TYR A 293 8.65 17.43 -17.42
C TYR A 293 9.24 18.51 -16.50
N PHE A 294 8.85 19.77 -16.69
CA PHE A 294 9.32 20.90 -15.87
C PHE A 294 8.99 20.72 -14.38
N VAL A 295 7.75 20.33 -14.05
CA VAL A 295 7.34 20.09 -12.65
C VAL A 295 8.13 18.93 -12.04
N LEU A 296 8.38 17.85 -12.79
CA LEU A 296 9.15 16.70 -12.31
C LEU A 296 10.61 17.09 -12.01
N VAL A 297 11.28 17.75 -12.95
CA VAL A 297 12.68 18.25 -12.82
C VAL A 297 12.82 19.22 -11.66
N THR A 298 11.82 20.09 -11.45
CA THR A 298 11.85 21.07 -10.36
C THR A 298 11.57 20.42 -9.01
N SER A 299 10.58 19.51 -8.92
CA SER A 299 10.24 18.81 -7.67
C SER A 299 11.33 17.86 -7.19
N THR A 300 12.12 17.32 -8.13
CA THR A 300 13.30 16.49 -7.84
C THR A 300 14.58 17.30 -7.60
N THR A 301 14.49 18.63 -7.56
CA THR A 301 15.61 19.56 -7.29
C THR A 301 16.74 19.54 -8.33
N VAL A 302 16.49 19.02 -9.53
CA VAL A 302 17.50 18.98 -10.61
C VAL A 302 17.65 20.36 -11.25
N GLY A 303 16.54 20.97 -11.68
CA GLY A 303 16.49 22.35 -12.15
C GLY A 303 17.43 22.68 -13.33
N TYR A 304 17.29 21.98 -14.47
CA TYR A 304 18.12 22.22 -15.66
C TYR A 304 18.06 23.67 -16.19
N GLY A 305 16.91 24.34 -16.03
CA GLY A 305 16.70 25.72 -16.49
C GLY A 305 16.44 25.87 -18.00
N ASP A 306 16.18 24.75 -18.67
CA ASP A 306 15.74 24.68 -20.07
C ASP A 306 14.31 25.22 -20.26
N ILE A 307 13.40 24.87 -19.35
CA ILE A 307 12.03 25.38 -19.28
C ILE A 307 11.84 26.07 -17.93
N TYR A 308 11.21 27.25 -17.93
CA TYR A 308 10.88 28.01 -16.73
C TYR A 308 9.65 28.88 -16.94
N CYS A 309 8.94 29.20 -15.85
CA CYS A 309 7.77 30.06 -15.86
C CYS A 309 8.14 31.53 -16.11
N LYS A 310 7.57 32.15 -17.15
CA LYS A 310 7.72 33.58 -17.41
C LYS A 310 6.61 34.40 -16.76
N THR A 311 5.43 33.82 -16.57
CA THR A 311 4.29 34.52 -15.98
C THR A 311 4.49 34.75 -14.48
N THR A 312 3.92 35.84 -13.97
CA THR A 312 4.00 36.17 -12.55
C THR A 312 3.14 35.19 -11.73
N LEU A 313 1.95 34.85 -12.22
CA LEU A 313 1.11 33.80 -11.62
C LEU A 313 1.82 32.45 -11.60
N GLY A 314 2.42 32.04 -12.72
CA GLY A 314 3.17 30.79 -12.82
C GLY A 314 4.31 30.74 -11.81
N ARG A 315 5.11 31.82 -11.70
CA ARG A 315 6.18 31.91 -10.69
C ARG A 315 5.66 31.83 -9.25
N LEU A 316 4.56 32.51 -8.94
CA LEU A 316 3.94 32.46 -7.61
C LEU A 316 3.49 31.02 -7.27
N PHE A 317 2.78 30.36 -8.17
CA PHE A 317 2.35 28.98 -7.96
C PHE A 317 3.54 28.01 -7.89
N MET A 318 4.60 28.24 -8.66
CA MET A 318 5.81 27.42 -8.58
C MET A 318 6.48 27.47 -7.21
N VAL A 319 6.49 28.61 -6.52
CA VAL A 319 7.00 28.68 -5.14
C VAL A 319 6.25 27.72 -4.22
N PHE A 320 4.91 27.67 -4.32
CA PHE A 320 4.11 26.72 -3.54
C PHE A 320 4.32 25.27 -3.99
N ILE A 321 4.32 25.01 -5.30
CA ILE A 321 4.55 23.66 -5.86
C ILE A 321 5.91 23.12 -5.40
N ILE A 322 6.97 23.92 -5.37
CA ILE A 322 8.29 23.49 -4.90
C ILE A 322 8.27 23.16 -3.42
N MET A 323 7.64 24.00 -2.59
CA MET A 323 7.56 23.77 -1.14
C MET A 323 6.82 22.46 -0.80
N PHE A 324 5.67 22.20 -1.46
CA PHE A 324 4.92 20.96 -1.27
C PHE A 324 5.57 19.75 -1.97
N GLY A 325 6.09 19.96 -3.17
CA GLY A 325 6.69 18.92 -4.01
C GLY A 325 7.95 18.34 -3.39
N LEU A 326 8.85 19.19 -2.89
CA LEU A 326 10.07 18.72 -2.23
C LEU A 326 9.75 17.86 -1.00
N GLY A 327 8.81 18.29 -0.16
CA GLY A 327 8.37 17.50 1.00
C GLY A 327 7.72 16.17 0.59
N MET A 328 6.88 16.18 -0.44
CA MET A 328 6.22 14.98 -0.95
C MET A 328 7.23 13.98 -1.52
N PHE A 329 8.10 14.40 -2.45
CA PHE A 329 9.08 13.50 -3.09
C PHE A 329 10.15 13.01 -2.09
N ALA A 330 10.61 13.86 -1.16
CA ALA A 330 11.57 13.47 -0.14
C ALA A 330 11.03 12.40 0.82
N SER A 331 9.73 12.42 1.12
CA SER A 331 9.07 11.40 1.94
C SER A 331 8.66 10.14 1.16
N ALA A 332 8.15 10.31 -0.06
CA ALA A 332 7.54 9.23 -0.81
C ALA A 332 8.57 8.24 -1.38
N ILE A 333 9.71 8.72 -1.88
CA ILE A 333 10.72 7.84 -2.50
C ILE A 333 11.33 6.86 -1.48
N PRO A 334 11.81 7.28 -0.29
CA PRO A 334 12.34 6.34 0.70
C PRO A 334 11.30 5.34 1.20
N GLU A 335 10.06 5.80 1.41
CA GLU A 335 8.98 4.93 1.89
C GLU A 335 8.58 3.88 0.83
N ILE A 336 8.53 4.25 -0.45
CA ILE A 336 8.35 3.30 -1.55
C ILE A 336 9.51 2.32 -1.61
N TYR A 337 10.76 2.80 -1.48
CA TYR A 337 11.95 1.95 -1.50
C TYR A 337 11.92 0.89 -0.38
N GLU A 338 11.64 1.30 0.85
CA GLU A 338 11.54 0.40 2.00
C GLU A 338 10.41 -0.63 1.81
N LEU A 339 9.23 -0.20 1.36
CA LEU A 339 8.10 -1.10 1.15
C LEU A 339 8.34 -2.10 0.02
N VAL A 340 9.01 -1.69 -1.07
CA VAL A 340 9.38 -2.60 -2.17
C VAL A 340 10.45 -3.59 -1.70
N GLN A 341 11.44 -3.14 -0.92
CA GLN A 341 12.48 -4.01 -0.37
C GLN A 341 11.94 -4.99 0.68
N SER A 342 10.89 -4.59 1.42
CA SER A 342 10.18 -5.47 2.37
C SER A 342 9.43 -6.61 1.70
N GLY A 343 9.20 -6.56 0.37
CA GLY A 343 8.76 -7.67 -0.47
C GLY A 343 9.85 -8.75 -0.54
N GLY A 344 9.95 -9.51 0.55
CA GLY A 344 11.19 -10.10 1.05
C GLY A 344 12.04 -10.85 0.04
N LYS A 345 13.31 -10.45 -0.05
CA LYS A 345 14.42 -11.16 -0.71
C LYS A 345 14.48 -12.66 -0.41
N TYR A 346 13.98 -13.08 0.75
CA TYR A 346 13.94 -14.48 1.23
C TYR A 346 12.51 -15.04 1.39
N SER A 347 11.53 -14.43 0.72
CA SER A 347 10.11 -14.82 0.77
C SER A 347 9.72 -15.88 -0.28
N GLY A 348 10.65 -16.31 -1.15
CA GLY A 348 10.40 -17.29 -2.19
C GLY A 348 10.08 -18.70 -1.66
N SER A 349 9.83 -19.64 -2.56
CA SER A 349 9.67 -21.08 -2.27
C SER A 349 10.84 -21.89 -2.80
N TYR A 350 11.27 -22.89 -2.04
CA TYR A 350 12.32 -23.83 -2.48
C TYR A 350 11.81 -24.66 -3.67
N LYS A 351 12.66 -24.80 -4.68
CA LYS A 351 12.37 -25.63 -5.86
C LYS A 351 13.35 -26.79 -5.90
N CYS A 352 12.89 -27.95 -5.44
CA CYS A 352 13.68 -29.18 -5.49
C CYS A 352 14.05 -29.54 -6.94
N GLU A 353 15.35 -29.61 -7.22
CA GLU A 353 15.85 -30.17 -8.48
C GLU A 353 15.66 -31.69 -8.52
N LYS A 354 15.39 -32.25 -9.70
CA LYS A 354 15.16 -33.69 -9.85
C LYS A 354 16.46 -34.46 -9.58
N GLY A 355 16.47 -35.28 -8.53
CA GLY A 355 17.58 -36.18 -8.19
C GLY A 355 18.51 -35.67 -7.09
N LYS A 356 18.40 -34.39 -6.69
CA LYS A 356 19.09 -33.86 -5.52
C LYS A 356 18.25 -34.05 -4.27
N ARG A 357 18.91 -34.39 -3.17
CA ARG A 357 18.30 -34.42 -1.84
C ARG A 357 18.52 -33.08 -1.16
N HIS A 358 17.59 -32.65 -0.34
CA HIS A 358 17.75 -31.45 0.47
C HIS A 358 17.47 -31.71 1.94
N ILE A 359 18.07 -30.87 2.77
CA ILE A 359 17.97 -30.92 4.22
C ILE A 359 17.49 -29.56 4.71
N VAL A 360 16.56 -29.58 5.66
CA VAL A 360 16.03 -28.35 6.28
C VAL A 360 16.73 -28.11 7.61
N VAL A 361 17.35 -26.95 7.79
CA VAL A 361 18.02 -26.55 9.04
C VAL A 361 17.27 -25.38 9.67
N CYS A 362 16.96 -25.51 10.95
CA CYS A 362 16.24 -24.50 11.72
C CYS A 362 16.75 -24.39 13.16
N GLY A 363 16.15 -23.49 13.94
CA GLY A 363 16.53 -23.25 15.33
C GLY A 363 17.42 -22.02 15.47
N HIS A 364 18.55 -22.14 16.18
CA HIS A 364 19.48 -21.05 16.39
C HIS A 364 20.46 -20.87 15.22
N ILE A 365 20.04 -20.08 14.24
CA ILE A 365 20.82 -19.76 13.03
C ILE A 365 21.60 -18.46 13.27
N THR A 366 22.91 -18.56 13.43
CA THR A 366 23.87 -17.46 13.55
C THR A 366 25.09 -17.73 12.70
N TYR A 367 25.95 -16.73 12.48
CA TYR A 367 27.17 -16.91 11.70
C TYR A 367 28.03 -18.05 12.26
N ASP A 368 28.25 -18.09 13.57
CA ASP A 368 29.10 -19.11 14.19
C ASP A 368 28.52 -20.52 14.10
N SER A 369 27.20 -20.66 14.33
CA SER A 369 26.53 -21.96 14.25
C SER A 369 26.51 -22.50 12.83
N VAL A 370 26.17 -21.65 11.85
CA VAL A 370 26.11 -22.01 10.43
C VAL A 370 27.51 -22.24 9.87
N SER A 371 28.50 -21.41 10.18
CA SER A 371 29.86 -21.59 9.68
C SER A 371 30.48 -22.89 10.19
N SER A 372 30.28 -23.21 11.47
CA SER A 372 30.77 -24.47 12.04
C SER A 372 30.06 -25.67 11.41
N PHE A 373 28.74 -25.59 11.24
CA PHE A 373 27.94 -26.62 10.59
C PHE A 373 28.37 -26.86 9.13
N LEU A 374 28.48 -25.79 8.33
CA LEU A 374 28.86 -25.89 6.92
C LEU A 374 30.30 -26.41 6.77
N ALA A 375 31.22 -26.05 7.67
CA ALA A 375 32.60 -26.53 7.63
C ALA A 375 32.71 -28.05 7.80
N ASP A 376 31.88 -28.63 8.67
CA ASP A 376 31.84 -30.09 8.90
C ASP A 376 30.96 -30.83 7.89
N PHE A 377 29.85 -30.22 7.46
CA PHE A 377 28.86 -30.83 6.57
C PHE A 377 29.31 -30.82 5.10
N LEU A 378 29.87 -29.71 4.62
CA LEU A 378 30.38 -29.56 3.25
C LEU A 378 31.89 -29.85 3.15
N HIS A 379 32.44 -30.62 4.10
CA HIS A 379 33.86 -30.94 4.11
C HIS A 379 34.24 -31.82 2.91
N LYS A 380 35.42 -31.58 2.32
CA LYS A 380 35.90 -32.27 1.11
C LYS A 380 36.08 -33.77 1.27
N ASP A 381 36.29 -34.22 2.51
CA ASP A 381 36.50 -35.64 2.83
C ASP A 381 35.18 -36.42 2.91
N ARG A 382 34.02 -35.77 2.67
CA ARG A 382 32.73 -36.46 2.52
C ARG A 382 32.48 -36.83 1.07
N GLU A 383 32.03 -38.07 0.86
CA GLU A 383 31.75 -38.63 -0.46
C GLU A 383 30.42 -38.10 -1.06
N ASP A 384 29.44 -37.82 -0.22
CA ASP A 384 28.12 -37.29 -0.60
C ASP A 384 28.10 -35.75 -0.54
N VAL A 385 28.30 -35.07 -1.68
CA VAL A 385 28.33 -33.58 -1.78
C VAL A 385 27.10 -33.00 -2.50
N ASP A 386 26.24 -33.87 -3.05
CA ASP A 386 25.03 -33.48 -3.80
C ASP A 386 23.79 -33.35 -2.89
N VAL A 387 23.96 -32.68 -1.75
CA VAL A 387 22.88 -32.36 -0.82
C VAL A 387 22.75 -30.85 -0.67
N GLU A 388 21.56 -30.33 -0.92
CA GLU A 388 21.25 -28.91 -0.74
C GLU A 388 20.77 -28.64 0.69
N ILE A 389 21.16 -27.49 1.24
CA ILE A 389 20.88 -27.10 2.62
C ILE A 389 19.95 -25.88 2.60
N VAL A 390 18.77 -26.06 3.17
CA VAL A 390 17.72 -25.05 3.22
C VAL A 390 17.60 -24.54 4.67
N PHE A 391 18.01 -23.31 4.91
CA PHE A 391 17.87 -22.66 6.21
C PHE A 391 16.53 -21.95 6.35
N ILE A 392 15.87 -22.09 7.49
CA ILE A 392 14.65 -21.36 7.83
C ILE A 392 14.76 -20.69 9.22
N ASP A 393 14.69 -19.36 9.24
CA ASP A 393 14.61 -18.57 10.49
C ASP A 393 13.62 -17.42 10.34
N LYS A 394 13.03 -17.00 11.46
CA LYS A 394 12.11 -15.85 11.55
C LYS A 394 12.85 -14.52 11.39
N ARG A 395 14.15 -14.49 11.65
CA ARG A 395 14.98 -13.28 11.64
C ARG A 395 15.71 -13.16 10.31
N MET A 396 15.82 -11.93 9.81
CA MET A 396 16.60 -11.65 8.62
C MET A 396 18.09 -11.86 8.92
N PRO A 397 18.85 -12.52 8.01
CA PRO A 397 20.27 -12.78 8.25
C PRO A 397 21.04 -11.46 8.29
N HIS A 398 21.96 -11.35 9.25
CA HIS A 398 22.93 -10.25 9.29
C HIS A 398 23.87 -10.31 8.07
N PHE A 399 24.54 -9.20 7.76
CA PHE A 399 25.40 -9.08 6.57
C PHE A 399 26.48 -10.17 6.47
N ASP A 400 27.07 -10.58 7.59
CA ASP A 400 28.10 -11.64 7.61
C ASP A 400 27.53 -13.02 7.22
N LEU A 401 26.32 -13.33 7.72
CA LEU A 401 25.62 -14.56 7.40
C LEU A 401 25.13 -14.54 5.93
N GLU A 402 24.68 -13.39 5.43
CA GLU A 402 24.36 -13.22 4.02
C GLU A 402 25.60 -13.45 3.13
N GLY A 403 26.76 -12.94 3.53
CA GLY A 403 28.04 -13.19 2.86
C GLY A 403 28.40 -14.68 2.82
N LEU A 404 28.13 -15.40 3.91
CA LEU A 404 28.35 -16.84 3.99
C LEU A 404 27.45 -17.63 3.05
N PHE A 405 26.16 -17.27 2.95
CA PHE A 405 25.22 -17.89 2.01
C PHE A 405 25.59 -17.62 0.56
N LYS A 406 25.99 -16.37 0.24
CA LYS A 406 26.46 -16.02 -1.11
C LYS A 406 27.71 -16.79 -1.53
N ARG A 407 28.61 -17.12 -0.58
CA ARG A 407 29.81 -17.92 -0.85
C ARG A 407 29.47 -19.36 -1.23
N HIS A 408 28.36 -19.91 -0.73
CA HIS A 408 27.89 -21.27 -0.99
C HIS A 408 26.56 -21.28 -1.77
N PHE A 409 26.39 -20.36 -2.72
CA PHE A 409 25.10 -20.11 -3.39
C PHE A 409 24.53 -21.32 -4.15
N THR A 410 25.36 -22.29 -4.55
CA THR A 410 24.91 -23.50 -5.25
C THR A 410 24.36 -24.59 -4.34
N GLN A 411 24.67 -24.52 -3.04
CA GLN A 411 24.38 -25.57 -2.06
C GLN A 411 23.50 -25.08 -0.93
N VAL A 412 23.47 -23.77 -0.67
CA VAL A 412 22.82 -23.19 0.50
C VAL A 412 21.80 -22.14 0.08
N GLU A 413 20.56 -22.33 0.52
CA GLU A 413 19.48 -21.36 0.38
C GLU A 413 18.91 -20.98 1.75
N PHE A 414 18.44 -19.74 1.89
CA PHE A 414 17.83 -19.22 3.11
C PHE A 414 16.41 -18.72 2.83
N PHE A 415 15.48 -19.08 3.71
CA PHE A 415 14.09 -18.64 3.67
C PHE A 415 13.71 -17.98 4.99
N LEU A 416 13.09 -16.80 4.89
CA LEU A 416 12.58 -16.06 6.05
C LEU A 416 11.22 -16.62 6.44
N GLY A 417 11.12 -17.34 7.55
CA GLY A 417 9.88 -18.01 7.96
C GLY A 417 9.99 -18.75 9.29
N SER A 418 8.87 -19.32 9.72
CA SER A 418 8.74 -20.02 10.99
C SER A 418 8.43 -21.49 10.78
N VAL A 419 9.17 -22.36 11.46
CA VAL A 419 8.88 -23.81 11.50
C VAL A 419 7.54 -24.12 12.18
N MET A 420 6.99 -23.17 12.95
CA MET A 420 5.68 -23.32 13.59
C MET A 420 4.52 -23.14 12.59
N ASP A 421 4.79 -22.51 11.44
CA ASP A 421 3.77 -22.21 10.44
C ASP A 421 3.79 -23.27 9.32
N ALA A 422 2.69 -24.01 9.16
CA ALA A 422 2.60 -25.09 8.17
C ALA A 422 2.86 -24.60 6.73
N LYS A 423 2.45 -23.37 6.39
CA LYS A 423 2.68 -22.76 5.07
C LYS A 423 4.17 -22.57 4.77
N ASP A 424 4.96 -22.23 5.79
CA ASP A 424 6.41 -22.09 5.62
C ASP A 424 7.10 -23.45 5.47
N LEU A 425 6.58 -24.49 6.13
CA LEU A 425 7.05 -25.87 5.95
C LEU A 425 6.73 -26.41 4.55
N GLU A 426 5.58 -26.08 3.98
CA GLU A 426 5.24 -26.37 2.59
C GLU A 426 6.19 -25.63 1.63
N ARG A 427 6.51 -24.36 1.93
CA ARG A 427 7.39 -23.51 1.12
C ARG A 427 8.83 -24.02 1.01
N VAL A 428 9.34 -24.68 2.06
CA VAL A 428 10.65 -25.36 2.05
C VAL A 428 10.58 -26.83 1.59
N MET A 429 9.41 -27.27 1.10
CA MET A 429 9.15 -28.66 0.68
C MET A 429 9.58 -29.71 1.72
N LEU A 430 9.19 -29.51 2.99
CA LEU A 430 9.57 -30.42 4.09
C LEU A 430 9.23 -31.89 3.79
N ALA A 431 8.12 -32.17 3.12
CA ALA A 431 7.68 -33.53 2.78
C ALA A 431 8.64 -34.31 1.87
N LYS A 432 9.54 -33.62 1.15
CA LYS A 432 10.56 -34.23 0.28
C LYS A 432 11.98 -34.16 0.87
N ALA A 433 12.15 -33.48 2.00
CA ALA A 433 13.45 -33.34 2.64
C ALA A 433 13.90 -34.68 3.22
N ASP A 434 15.20 -34.95 3.17
CA ASP A 434 15.79 -36.20 3.69
C ASP A 434 15.83 -36.17 5.24
N ALA A 435 16.15 -35.00 5.80
CA ALA A 435 16.16 -34.79 7.25
C ALA A 435 15.89 -33.32 7.60
N CYS A 436 15.47 -33.09 8.85
CA CYS A 436 15.42 -31.77 9.45
C CYS A 436 16.34 -31.68 10.68
N LEU A 437 17.21 -30.67 10.71
CA LEU A 437 18.11 -30.40 11.83
C LEU A 437 17.63 -29.19 12.62
N ILE A 438 17.57 -29.32 13.94
CA ILE A 438 17.20 -28.27 14.88
C ILE A 438 18.42 -27.92 15.73
N LEU A 439 19.00 -26.75 15.49
CA LEU A 439 20.17 -26.23 16.21
C LEU A 439 19.73 -25.47 17.47
N ALA A 440 20.45 -25.67 18.57
CA ALA A 440 20.18 -24.99 19.84
C ALA A 440 21.19 -23.86 20.10
N ASN A 441 20.74 -22.80 20.77
CA ASN A 441 21.65 -21.78 21.29
C ASN A 441 22.42 -22.32 22.51
N LYS A 442 23.73 -22.54 22.34
CA LYS A 442 24.61 -23.06 23.40
C LYS A 442 24.87 -22.06 24.53
N TYR A 443 24.65 -20.76 24.28
CA TYR A 443 24.94 -19.66 25.18
C TYR A 443 23.65 -18.89 25.56
N CYS A 444 22.54 -19.62 25.70
CA CYS A 444 21.28 -19.03 26.17
C CYS A 444 21.31 -18.74 27.68
N ASP A 445 20.54 -17.73 28.10
CA ASP A 445 20.38 -17.38 29.52
C ASP A 445 19.57 -18.44 30.27
N ASP A 446 18.51 -18.95 29.64
CA ASP A 446 17.65 -20.00 30.15
C ASP A 446 17.68 -21.24 29.22
N PRO A 447 18.42 -22.30 29.59
CA PRO A 447 18.50 -23.54 28.83
C PRO A 447 17.17 -24.28 28.69
N ASP A 448 16.30 -24.21 29.70
CA ASP A 448 15.02 -24.93 29.68
C ASP A 448 14.04 -24.28 28.71
N ALA A 449 14.04 -22.95 28.62
CA ALA A 449 13.24 -22.21 27.64
C ALA A 449 13.68 -22.49 26.20
N GLU A 450 15.00 -22.54 25.93
CA GLU A 450 15.53 -22.87 24.60
C GLU A 450 15.19 -24.31 24.20
N ASP A 451 15.31 -25.27 25.12
CA ASP A 451 14.92 -26.66 24.89
C ASP A 451 13.41 -26.80 24.65
N ALA A 452 12.58 -26.11 25.42
CA ALA A 452 11.13 -26.09 25.21
C ALA A 452 10.79 -25.57 23.81
N ALA A 453 11.45 -24.50 23.35
CA ALA A 453 11.26 -23.98 22.00
C ALA A 453 11.70 -25.00 20.92
N ASN A 454 12.81 -25.70 21.13
CA ASN A 454 13.30 -26.74 20.21
C ASN A 454 12.37 -27.95 20.14
N VAL A 455 11.86 -28.42 21.29
CA VAL A 455 10.86 -29.49 21.36
C VAL A 455 9.59 -29.07 20.61
N MET A 456 9.10 -27.83 20.78
CA MET A 456 7.94 -27.34 20.05
C MET A 456 8.17 -27.26 18.53
N ARG A 457 9.38 -26.89 18.08
CA ARG A 457 9.75 -26.96 16.65
C ARG A 457 9.67 -28.40 16.13
N ALA A 458 10.21 -29.37 16.87
CA ALA A 458 10.15 -30.79 16.51
C ALA A 458 8.70 -31.30 16.41
N VAL A 459 7.85 -30.92 17.37
CA VAL A 459 6.41 -31.26 17.36
C VAL A 459 5.72 -30.66 16.13
N SER A 460 5.99 -29.40 15.79
CA SER A 460 5.41 -28.76 14.60
C SER A 460 5.80 -29.47 13.30
N ILE A 461 7.07 -29.86 13.18
CA ILE A 461 7.59 -30.62 12.03
C ILE A 461 6.90 -31.98 11.94
N LYS A 462 6.86 -32.75 13.03
CA LYS A 462 6.21 -34.07 13.06
C LYS A 462 4.71 -34.01 12.81
N ASN A 463 4.04 -32.95 13.26
CA ASN A 463 2.63 -32.72 12.99
C ASN A 463 2.35 -32.50 11.50
N THR A 464 3.28 -31.87 10.78
CA THR A 464 3.16 -31.63 9.33
C THR A 464 3.63 -32.82 8.50
N CYS A 465 4.74 -33.45 8.90
CA CYS A 465 5.32 -34.62 8.26
C CYS A 465 5.80 -35.63 9.32
N ALA A 466 5.03 -36.69 9.55
CA ALA A 466 5.34 -37.65 10.61
C ALA A 466 6.60 -38.51 10.31
N ASN A 467 6.86 -38.81 9.03
CA ASN A 467 7.90 -39.75 8.61
C ASN A 467 9.28 -39.12 8.33
N ILE A 468 9.45 -37.82 8.59
CA ILE A 468 10.74 -37.15 8.39
C ILE A 468 11.71 -37.48 9.52
N LYS A 469 12.99 -37.68 9.21
CA LYS A 469 14.07 -37.82 10.19
C LYS A 469 14.36 -36.47 10.85
N ILE A 470 14.29 -36.39 12.18
CA ILE A 470 14.63 -35.18 12.93
C ILE A 470 15.89 -35.39 13.78
N ILE A 471 16.86 -34.49 13.65
CA ILE A 471 18.02 -34.42 14.53
C ILE A 471 17.93 -33.11 15.32
N ILE A 472 17.75 -33.21 16.63
CA ILE A 472 17.56 -32.06 17.52
C ILE A 472 18.70 -31.95 18.52
N GLN A 473 19.18 -30.74 18.73
CA GLN A 473 20.08 -30.42 19.83
C GLN A 473 19.29 -30.00 21.06
N LEU A 474 19.62 -30.59 22.21
CA LEU A 474 19.07 -30.22 23.52
C LEU A 474 20.21 -29.83 24.46
N MET A 475 19.94 -28.89 25.36
CA MET A 475 20.87 -28.43 26.37
C MET A 475 20.84 -29.36 27.58
N GLN A 476 19.65 -29.65 28.12
CA GLN A 476 19.45 -30.42 29.35
C GLN A 476 18.95 -31.85 29.08
N TYR A 477 19.29 -32.76 30.00
CA TYR A 477 18.93 -34.18 29.85
C TYR A 477 17.44 -34.44 30.17
N HIS A 478 16.88 -33.80 31.19
CA HIS A 478 15.47 -34.03 31.56
C HIS A 478 14.50 -33.63 30.45
N ASN A 479 14.81 -32.60 29.67
CA ASN A 479 13.99 -32.15 28.55
C ASN A 479 13.92 -33.18 27.40
N LYS A 480 14.88 -34.11 27.33
CA LYS A 480 14.88 -35.22 26.35
C LYS A 480 13.67 -36.13 26.53
N ALA A 481 13.14 -36.26 27.75
CA ALA A 481 11.97 -37.08 28.03
C ALA A 481 10.71 -36.57 27.31
N TYR A 482 10.59 -35.26 27.06
CA TYR A 482 9.44 -34.69 26.36
C TYR A 482 9.35 -35.18 24.90
N LEU A 483 10.48 -35.43 24.24
CA LEU A 483 10.50 -35.94 22.86
C LEU A 483 9.99 -37.38 22.78
N LEU A 484 10.29 -38.21 23.78
CA LEU A 484 9.82 -39.59 23.84
C LEU A 484 8.30 -39.70 24.04
N ASN A 485 7.67 -38.64 24.54
CA ASN A 485 6.21 -38.56 24.69
C ASN A 485 5.51 -38.13 23.39
N VAL A 486 6.25 -37.70 22.37
CA VAL A 486 5.68 -37.34 21.07
C VAL A 486 5.37 -38.63 20.28
N PRO A 487 4.11 -38.85 19.84
CA PRO A 487 3.70 -40.14 19.27
C PRO A 487 4.40 -40.48 17.94
N CYS A 488 4.82 -39.47 17.19
CA CYS A 488 5.50 -39.62 15.91
C CYS A 488 7.03 -39.58 16.02
N TRP A 489 7.58 -39.59 17.24
CA TRP A 489 9.02 -39.67 17.47
C TRP A 489 9.46 -41.13 17.48
N ASP A 490 10.25 -41.54 16.49
CA ASP A 490 10.74 -42.90 16.38
C ASP A 490 12.26 -42.94 16.18
N TRP A 491 12.97 -43.37 17.23
CA TRP A 491 14.42 -43.56 17.20
C TRP A 491 14.84 -44.62 16.18
N LYS A 492 13.96 -45.55 15.78
CA LYS A 492 14.27 -46.55 14.75
C LYS A 492 14.30 -45.97 13.34
N ASN A 493 13.50 -44.93 13.10
CA ASN A 493 13.52 -44.16 11.86
C ASN A 493 14.66 -43.10 11.84
N GLY A 494 15.51 -43.08 12.87
CA GLY A 494 16.65 -42.19 12.97
C GLY A 494 16.34 -40.83 13.60
N ASP A 495 15.23 -40.70 14.34
CA ASP A 495 15.01 -39.50 15.14
C ASP A 495 15.97 -39.46 16.33
N ASP A 496 16.94 -38.55 16.27
CA ASP A 496 18.06 -38.50 17.21
C ASP A 496 18.04 -37.19 18.02
N ALA A 497 18.07 -37.33 19.35
CA ALA A 497 18.18 -36.21 20.28
C ALA A 497 19.59 -36.11 20.86
N VAL A 498 20.35 -35.13 20.38
CA VAL A 498 21.73 -34.85 20.79
C VAL A 498 21.71 -33.94 22.02
N CYS A 499 21.80 -34.53 23.21
CA CYS A 499 21.88 -33.78 24.46
C CYS A 499 23.32 -33.33 24.74
N LEU A 500 23.56 -32.01 24.77
CA LEU A 500 24.86 -31.42 24.96
C LEU A 500 25.40 -31.63 26.38
N ALA A 501 24.57 -31.50 27.42
CA ALA A 501 25.00 -31.77 28.80
C ALA A 501 25.39 -33.23 29.01
N GLU A 502 24.60 -34.17 28.47
CA GLU A 502 24.85 -35.62 28.54
C GLU A 502 26.21 -35.97 27.89
N LEU A 503 26.44 -35.52 26.64
CA LEU A 503 27.68 -35.79 25.93
C LEU A 503 28.89 -35.10 26.57
N LYS A 504 28.74 -33.83 26.97
CA LYS A 504 29.83 -33.05 27.59
C LYS A 504 30.29 -33.68 28.91
N LEU A 505 29.36 -33.99 29.81
CA LEU A 505 29.69 -34.60 31.10
C LEU A 505 30.18 -36.04 30.92
N GLY A 506 29.62 -36.79 29.97
CA GLY A 506 30.08 -38.14 29.63
C GLY A 506 31.53 -38.17 29.15
N PHE A 507 31.92 -37.27 28.25
CA PHE A 507 33.31 -37.17 27.77
C PHE A 507 34.30 -36.78 28.88
N ILE A 508 33.89 -35.87 29.78
CA ILE A 508 34.72 -35.49 30.93
C ILE A 508 34.86 -36.69 31.89
N ALA A 509 33.76 -37.40 32.18
CA ALA A 509 33.78 -38.57 33.05
C ALA A 509 34.68 -39.69 32.51
N GLN A 510 34.62 -39.97 31.20
CA GLN A 510 35.53 -40.94 30.56
C GLN A 510 36.99 -40.45 30.56
N SER A 511 37.21 -39.14 30.46
CA SER A 511 38.56 -38.57 30.56
C SER A 511 39.16 -38.69 31.96
N CYS A 512 38.34 -38.81 33.01
CA CYS A 512 38.80 -39.15 34.36
C CYS A 512 39.32 -40.58 34.45
N VAL A 513 38.78 -41.51 33.64
CA VAL A 513 39.26 -42.90 33.55
C VAL A 513 40.52 -42.99 32.69
N ALA A 514 40.49 -42.34 31.52
CA ALA A 514 41.59 -42.32 30.56
C ALA A 514 41.89 -40.87 30.14
N PRO A 515 42.93 -40.22 30.71
CA PRO A 515 43.30 -38.86 30.36
C PRO A 515 43.52 -38.69 28.86
N GLY A 516 42.89 -37.67 28.26
CA GLY A 516 42.96 -37.39 26.82
C GLY A 516 41.83 -38.02 25.98
N PHE A 517 40.95 -38.82 26.58
CA PHE A 517 39.84 -39.47 25.87
C PHE A 517 38.87 -38.47 25.21
N SER A 518 38.52 -37.37 25.88
CA SER A 518 37.66 -36.32 25.30
C SER A 518 38.24 -35.72 24.02
N THR A 519 39.55 -35.49 24.00
CA THR A 519 40.25 -34.92 22.84
C THR A 519 40.32 -35.92 21.69
N LEU A 520 40.52 -37.21 22.01
CA LEU A 520 40.48 -38.29 21.02
C LEU A 520 39.12 -38.34 20.32
N LEU A 521 38.01 -38.39 21.07
CA LEU A 521 36.67 -38.43 20.49
C LEU A 521 36.30 -37.15 19.76
N ALA A 522 36.63 -35.97 20.31
CA ALA A 522 36.37 -34.71 19.63
C ALA A 522 37.05 -34.65 18.26
N ASN A 523 38.30 -35.11 18.16
CA ASN A 523 39.02 -35.16 16.88
C ASN A 523 38.48 -36.22 15.92
N LEU A 524 37.83 -37.27 16.42
CA LEU A 524 37.19 -38.31 15.59
C LEU A 524 35.94 -37.78 14.88
N PHE A 525 35.15 -36.93 15.55
CA PHE A 525 33.90 -36.40 15.00
C PHE A 525 34.10 -35.14 14.16
N THR A 526 35.11 -34.32 14.46
CA THR A 526 35.39 -33.12 13.64
C THR A 526 36.06 -33.53 12.34
N MET A 527 35.49 -33.11 11.21
CA MET A 527 36.11 -33.36 9.91
C MET A 527 37.32 -32.45 9.75
N ARG A 528 38.52 -33.02 9.77
CA ARG A 528 39.78 -32.28 9.64
C ARG A 528 40.62 -32.87 8.52
N SER A 529 40.89 -32.07 7.51
CA SER A 529 41.90 -32.41 6.52
C SER A 529 43.31 -32.21 7.11
N TYR A 530 44.18 -33.21 6.98
CA TYR A 530 45.59 -33.08 7.33
C TYR A 530 46.28 -32.09 6.37
N LYS A 531 46.43 -30.83 6.80
CA LYS A 531 47.18 -29.83 6.04
C LYS A 531 48.68 -30.17 6.10
N VAL A 532 49.22 -30.63 4.98
CA VAL A 532 50.63 -31.04 4.76
C VAL A 532 51.67 -29.96 5.12
N VAL A 533 51.25 -28.72 5.40
CA VAL A 533 52.13 -27.60 5.79
C VAL A 533 52.93 -27.92 7.07
N LEU A 534 52.37 -28.65 8.03
CA LEU A 534 53.11 -29.01 9.25
C LEU A 534 54.20 -30.07 8.98
N LYS A 535 53.96 -30.96 8.00
CA LYS A 535 54.93 -31.98 7.59
C LYS A 535 56.13 -31.36 6.90
N SER A 536 55.94 -30.36 6.02
CA SER A 536 57.07 -29.66 5.39
C SER A 536 57.88 -28.80 6.37
N PHE A 537 57.25 -28.29 7.43
CA PHE A 537 57.95 -27.55 8.49
C PHE A 537 58.73 -28.49 9.42
N LEU A 538 58.13 -29.62 9.83
CA LEU A 538 58.78 -30.65 10.65
C LEU A 538 59.88 -31.39 9.88
N ASP A 539 59.68 -31.70 8.59
CA ASP A 539 60.70 -32.31 7.73
C ASP A 539 61.88 -31.35 7.51
N ARG A 540 61.62 -30.04 7.41
CA ARG A 540 62.70 -29.02 7.37
C ARG A 540 63.45 -28.90 8.70
N GLN A 541 62.77 -29.03 9.83
CA GLN A 541 63.41 -29.02 11.16
C GLN A 541 64.22 -30.29 11.40
N ALA A 542 63.71 -31.46 11.01
CA ALA A 542 64.41 -32.74 11.10
C ALA A 542 65.63 -32.79 10.16
N ALA A 543 65.53 -32.22 8.96
CA ALA A 543 66.67 -32.06 8.05
C ALA A 543 67.74 -31.11 8.61
N TRP A 544 67.36 -30.10 9.40
CA TRP A 544 68.31 -29.19 10.05
C TRP A 544 69.08 -29.88 11.19
N VAL A 545 68.41 -30.72 11.97
CA VAL A 545 69.03 -31.48 13.07
C VAL A 545 69.95 -32.59 12.54
N ASN A 546 69.59 -33.25 11.45
CA ASN A 546 70.42 -34.31 10.84
C ASN A 546 71.62 -33.77 10.07
N ASN A 547 71.62 -32.50 9.66
CA ASN A 547 72.76 -31.84 9.00
C ASN A 547 73.67 -31.07 9.97
N ALA A 548 73.37 -31.08 11.27
CA ALA A 548 74.11 -30.36 12.31
C ALA A 548 75.00 -31.25 13.18
N TRP A 549 75.23 -32.51 12.79
CA TRP A 549 76.17 -33.44 13.41
C TRP A 549 77.12 -34.07 12.39
#